data_AF-A0A3E2T4P8-F1
#
_entry.id   AF-A0A3E2T4P8-F1
#
_cell.length_a   1.000
_cell.length_b   1.000
_cell.length_c   1.000
_cell.angle_alpha   90.00
_cell.angle_beta   90.00
_cell.angle_gamma   90.00
#
_symmetry.space_group_name_H-M   'P 1'
#
loop_
_entity.id
_entity.type
_entity.pdbx_description
1 polymer ?
#
loop_
_entity_poly.entity_id
_entity_poly.type
_entity_poly.pdbx_seq_one_letter_code
_entity_poly.pdbx_strand_id
1 'polypeptide(L)'
;MKGNSGEPMGLPPYGYIKDPNNPKHWVIDEEAAQVVRRIFDMTLEGFGTEQIATQFEKEGILTPQAYWIQKGIGRPGRSKIRPATKWNGSTITHLLYQQEYCGDVLNFKTYSKSYKNKKRIHNDPENWVVFQDVHEPIIERAVFEQVQQKRGKMRKRRTSNGEHNMFSGLLVCADCGCNLHFHFNQGNPEIKYFNCSNYKGNRGTCQSTHYIRVDFLEEVVLGEIRRLTKFASLYEDDFLKAVIGHSQQADEADRKLKEKELKALLARDEELDGLFERIYEDNVSGKISDERFSRMSRRYEDEQKELTEKIKQLRSEIEKQSSRTMTTDMFISLVRKYTRAKKLTPRMLNELVEKIEVFNAEKVNGVWEQRLRIHYNCVGTIEIPSALPLPTPDVSVNTRKGVVVNYAPCDVAI
;
A
#
# COMPACT_ATOMS: atom_id res chain seq x y z
N MET A 1 -0.85 28.93 16.49
CA MET A 1 -1.53 29.22 15.20
C MET A 1 -2.79 28.37 15.10
N LYS A 2 -3.90 28.89 14.55
CA LYS A 2 -5.18 28.15 14.44
C LYS A 2 -5.07 26.78 13.75
N GLY A 3 -4.10 26.61 12.83
CA GLY A 3 -3.90 25.35 12.10
C GLY A 3 -3.36 24.17 12.91
N ASN A 4 -2.94 24.39 14.16
CA ASN A 4 -2.46 23.31 15.05
C ASN A 4 -3.57 22.74 15.96
N SER A 5 -4.82 23.22 15.82
CA SER A 5 -5.94 22.86 16.71
C SER A 5 -6.70 21.59 16.31
N GLY A 6 -6.30 20.92 15.23
CA GLY A 6 -7.07 19.80 14.66
C GLY A 6 -8.32 20.21 13.90
N GLU A 7 -8.72 21.49 13.96
CA GLU A 7 -9.89 21.97 13.26
C GLU A 7 -9.64 22.05 11.73
N PRO A 8 -10.55 21.53 10.90
CA PRO A 8 -10.52 21.72 9.47
C PRO A 8 -10.62 23.21 9.08
N MET A 9 -9.58 23.73 8.44
CA MET A 9 -9.51 25.14 8.03
C MET A 9 -10.06 25.42 6.62
N GLY A 10 -10.44 24.37 5.88
CA GLY A 10 -10.82 24.44 4.46
C GLY A 10 -12.24 23.98 4.18
N LEU A 11 -12.59 23.95 2.89
CA LEU A 11 -13.76 23.22 2.43
C LEU A 11 -13.47 21.71 2.51
N PRO A 12 -14.45 20.88 2.90
CA PRO A 12 -14.29 19.43 2.97
C PRO A 12 -13.92 18.80 1.63
N PRO A 13 -13.38 17.57 1.57
CA PRO A 13 -13.27 16.82 0.32
C PRO A 13 -14.65 16.45 -0.26
N TYR A 14 -14.67 15.84 -1.45
CA TYR A 14 -15.92 15.33 -2.04
C TYR A 14 -16.44 14.16 -1.21
N GLY A 15 -17.73 14.06 -0.92
CA GLY A 15 -18.28 13.06 0.01
C GLY A 15 -18.48 13.57 1.45
N TYR A 16 -18.00 14.78 1.76
CA TYR A 16 -18.28 15.45 3.01
C TYR A 16 -18.84 16.86 2.78
N ILE A 17 -19.62 17.34 3.75
CA ILE A 17 -20.09 18.71 3.85
C ILE A 17 -19.75 19.28 5.23
N LYS A 18 -19.78 20.61 5.35
CA LYS A 18 -19.65 21.24 6.67
C LYS A 18 -20.92 20.94 7.47
N ASP A 19 -20.75 20.60 8.74
CA ASP A 19 -21.86 20.47 9.65
C ASP A 19 -22.61 21.82 9.75
N PRO A 20 -23.93 21.86 9.47
CA PRO A 20 -24.74 23.07 9.61
C PRO A 20 -24.69 23.69 11.02
N ASN A 21 -24.52 22.85 12.05
CA ASN A 21 -24.49 23.26 13.45
C ASN A 21 -23.08 23.62 13.93
N ASN A 22 -22.05 23.08 13.29
CA ASN A 22 -20.66 23.36 13.59
C ASN A 22 -19.81 23.47 12.31
N PRO A 23 -19.62 24.68 11.75
CA PRO A 23 -18.87 24.86 10.50
C PRO A 23 -17.40 24.40 10.52
N LYS A 24 -16.88 24.07 11.70
CA LYS A 24 -15.54 23.49 11.94
C LYS A 24 -15.56 21.97 12.03
N HIS A 25 -16.68 21.32 11.82
CA HIS A 25 -16.81 19.87 11.74
C HIS A 25 -17.33 19.46 10.37
N TRP A 26 -16.94 18.28 9.92
CA TRP A 26 -17.38 17.72 8.65
C TRP A 26 -18.26 16.51 8.91
N VAL A 27 -19.37 16.43 8.19
CA VAL A 27 -20.30 15.31 8.23
C VAL A 27 -20.39 14.67 6.85
N ILE A 28 -20.73 13.38 6.83
CA ILE A 28 -20.82 12.60 5.60
C ILE A 28 -21.98 13.13 4.74
N ASP A 29 -21.69 13.41 3.48
CA ASP A 29 -22.68 13.64 2.44
C ASP A 29 -22.91 12.33 1.69
N GLU A 30 -23.92 11.58 2.11
CA GLU A 30 -24.08 10.17 1.75
C GLU A 30 -24.17 9.93 0.23
N GLU A 31 -24.78 10.86 -0.51
CA GLU A 31 -24.88 10.79 -1.98
C GLU A 31 -23.49 10.85 -2.63
N ALA A 32 -22.65 11.81 -2.22
CA ALA A 32 -21.29 11.93 -2.71
C ALA A 32 -20.35 10.84 -2.14
N ALA A 33 -20.56 10.45 -0.88
CA ALA A 33 -19.78 9.43 -0.19
C ALA A 33 -19.96 8.05 -0.82
N GLN A 34 -21.17 7.71 -1.28
CA GLN A 34 -21.41 6.46 -2.02
C GLN A 34 -20.54 6.36 -3.28
N VAL A 35 -20.36 7.46 -4.00
CA VAL A 35 -19.46 7.53 -5.16
C VAL A 35 -18.00 7.31 -4.74
N VAL A 36 -17.57 7.89 -3.60
CA VAL A 36 -16.22 7.65 -3.05
C VAL A 36 -16.03 6.18 -2.69
N ARG A 37 -16.95 5.57 -1.92
CA ARG A 37 -16.89 4.14 -1.56
C ARG A 37 -16.78 3.26 -2.81
N ARG A 38 -17.59 3.56 -3.82
CA ARG A 38 -17.56 2.85 -5.10
C ARG A 38 -16.24 3.00 -5.86
N ILE A 39 -15.58 4.16 -5.80
CA ILE A 39 -14.24 4.34 -6.39
C ILE A 39 -13.22 3.41 -5.72
N PHE A 40 -13.24 3.31 -4.39
CA PHE A 40 -12.36 2.41 -3.66
C PHE A 40 -12.68 0.94 -3.96
N ASP A 41 -13.96 0.55 -3.95
CA ASP A 41 -14.38 -0.81 -4.27
C ASP A 41 -14.00 -1.24 -5.69
N MET A 42 -14.29 -0.41 -6.71
CA MET A 42 -13.90 -0.71 -8.09
C MET A 42 -12.37 -0.79 -8.24
N THR A 43 -11.61 0.01 -7.48
CA THR A 43 -10.14 -0.09 -7.48
C THR A 43 -9.69 -1.44 -6.91
N LEU A 44 -10.32 -1.91 -5.83
CA LEU A 44 -10.05 -3.23 -5.25
C LEU A 44 -10.48 -4.38 -6.17
N GLU A 45 -11.54 -4.19 -6.95
CA GLU A 45 -11.96 -5.08 -8.03
C GLU A 45 -11.02 -5.07 -9.24
N GLY A 46 -10.00 -4.20 -9.22
CA GLY A 46 -8.93 -4.18 -10.21
C GLY A 46 -9.17 -3.24 -11.39
N PHE A 47 -10.23 -2.43 -11.37
CA PHE A 47 -10.48 -1.42 -12.39
C PHE A 47 -9.41 -0.33 -12.32
N GLY A 48 -8.86 0.04 -13.47
CA GLY A 48 -7.96 1.18 -13.62
C GLY A 48 -8.72 2.51 -13.52
N THR A 49 -8.03 3.59 -13.16
CA THR A 49 -8.63 4.91 -12.95
C THR A 49 -9.37 5.46 -14.18
N GLU A 50 -8.89 5.17 -15.39
CA GLU A 50 -9.58 5.53 -16.64
C GLU A 50 -10.83 4.66 -16.90
N GLN A 51 -10.81 3.38 -16.49
CA GLN A 51 -11.97 2.50 -16.61
C GLN A 51 -13.08 2.96 -15.66
N ILE A 52 -12.73 3.30 -14.41
CA ILE A 52 -13.66 3.88 -13.44
C ILE A 52 -14.25 5.19 -13.97
N ALA A 53 -13.40 6.09 -14.49
CA ALA A 53 -13.86 7.35 -15.08
C ALA A 53 -14.84 7.13 -16.25
N THR A 54 -14.51 6.21 -17.16
CA THR A 54 -15.38 5.87 -18.31
C THR A 54 -16.70 5.28 -17.86
N GLN A 55 -16.69 4.40 -16.86
CA GLN A 55 -17.89 3.79 -16.30
C GLN A 55 -18.81 4.85 -15.66
N PHE A 56 -18.25 5.75 -14.86
CA PHE A 56 -19.03 6.81 -14.21
C PHE A 56 -19.60 7.82 -15.21
N GLU A 57 -18.85 8.13 -16.27
CA GLU A 57 -19.35 8.97 -17.36
C GLU A 57 -20.54 8.29 -18.07
N LYS A 58 -20.44 6.99 -18.37
CA LYS A 58 -21.51 6.21 -19.00
C LYS A 58 -22.78 6.14 -18.15
N GLU A 59 -22.64 6.10 -16.83
CA GLU A 59 -23.74 6.08 -15.88
C GLU A 59 -24.33 7.46 -15.58
N GLY A 60 -23.74 8.53 -16.12
CA GLY A 60 -24.21 9.88 -15.90
C GLY A 60 -23.91 10.43 -14.50
N ILE A 61 -22.93 9.86 -13.79
CA ILE A 61 -22.55 10.32 -12.45
C ILE A 61 -21.88 11.70 -12.56
N LEU A 62 -22.33 12.66 -11.77
CA LEU A 62 -21.75 14.00 -11.73
C LEU A 62 -20.32 13.97 -11.20
N THR A 63 -19.44 14.71 -11.86
CA THR A 63 -18.11 14.99 -11.33
C THR A 63 -18.19 15.82 -10.04
N PRO A 64 -17.19 15.77 -9.15
CA PRO A 64 -17.22 16.53 -7.90
C PRO A 64 -17.51 18.02 -8.10
N GLN A 65 -16.91 18.62 -9.14
CA GLN A 65 -17.16 20.01 -9.49
C GLN A 65 -18.61 20.28 -9.90
N ALA A 66 -19.18 19.44 -10.77
CA ALA A 66 -20.56 19.60 -11.21
C ALA A 66 -21.56 19.36 -10.07
N TYR A 67 -21.28 18.36 -9.23
CA TYR A 67 -22.04 18.07 -8.02
C TYR A 67 -22.09 19.27 -7.07
N TRP A 68 -20.93 19.87 -6.76
CA TRP A 68 -20.89 21.06 -5.90
C TRP A 68 -21.63 22.25 -6.51
N ILE A 69 -21.53 22.48 -7.83
CA ILE A 69 -22.31 23.53 -8.52
C ILE A 69 -23.81 23.27 -8.36
N GLN A 70 -24.26 22.03 -8.56
CA GLN A 70 -25.66 21.66 -8.42
C GLN A 70 -26.19 21.88 -6.99
N LYS A 71 -25.37 21.58 -5.97
CA LYS A 71 -25.70 21.81 -4.55
C LYS A 71 -25.51 23.26 -4.10
N GLY A 72 -25.09 24.17 -4.98
CA GLY A 72 -24.83 25.58 -4.63
C GLY A 72 -23.57 25.80 -3.78
N ILE A 73 -22.66 24.82 -3.73
CA ILE A 73 -21.42 24.89 -2.95
C ILE A 73 -20.32 25.57 -3.77
N GLY A 74 -20.06 26.84 -3.46
CA GLY A 74 -19.01 27.62 -4.13
C GLY A 74 -17.59 27.14 -3.78
N ARG A 75 -16.84 26.65 -4.77
CA ARG A 75 -15.42 26.28 -4.63
C ARG A 75 -14.50 27.19 -5.44
N PRO A 76 -13.36 27.64 -4.88
CA PRO A 76 -12.40 28.46 -5.61
C PRO A 76 -11.70 27.62 -6.70
N GLY A 77 -11.65 28.15 -7.93
CA GLY A 77 -10.98 27.51 -9.05
C GLY A 77 -11.56 27.95 -10.39
N ARG A 78 -10.82 27.73 -11.49
CA ARG A 78 -11.37 27.94 -12.84
C ARG A 78 -12.31 26.79 -13.17
N SER A 79 -13.58 27.10 -13.43
CA SER A 79 -14.49 26.13 -14.05
C SER A 79 -14.00 25.84 -15.46
N LYS A 80 -13.64 24.58 -15.73
CA LYS A 80 -13.37 24.14 -17.10
C LYS A 80 -14.73 23.85 -17.73
N ILE A 81 -15.00 24.43 -18.89
CA ILE A 81 -16.20 24.10 -19.68
C ILE A 81 -16.04 22.64 -20.13
N ARG A 82 -16.68 21.73 -19.41
CA ARG A 82 -16.72 20.28 -19.67
C ARG A 82 -18.11 19.77 -19.34
N PRO A 83 -18.55 18.66 -19.96
CA PRO A 83 -19.78 18.00 -19.57
C PRO A 83 -19.75 17.66 -18.07
N ALA A 84 -20.89 17.82 -17.40
CA ALA A 84 -21.02 17.63 -15.95
C ALA A 84 -20.57 16.25 -15.46
N THR A 85 -20.68 15.24 -16.34
CA THR A 85 -20.38 13.83 -16.10
C THR A 85 -19.03 13.39 -16.68
N LYS A 86 -18.21 14.31 -17.22
CA LYS A 86 -16.93 13.98 -17.84
C LYS A 86 -15.84 13.70 -16.80
N TRP A 87 -15.83 12.48 -16.28
CA TRP A 87 -14.79 12.01 -15.37
C TRP A 87 -13.44 11.85 -16.07
N ASN A 88 -12.36 11.93 -15.29
CA ASN A 88 -10.98 11.75 -15.76
C ASN A 88 -10.20 10.93 -14.72
N GLY A 89 -9.30 10.04 -15.18
CA GLY A 89 -8.49 9.21 -14.28
C GLY A 89 -7.64 9.98 -13.26
N SER A 90 -7.28 11.25 -13.53
CA SER A 90 -6.62 12.15 -12.57
C SER A 90 -7.53 12.57 -11.41
N THR A 91 -8.84 12.74 -11.64
CA THR A 91 -9.81 13.04 -10.59
C THR A 91 -10.00 11.82 -9.69
N ILE A 92 -10.17 10.64 -10.28
CA ILE A 92 -10.21 9.36 -9.54
C ILE A 92 -8.92 9.17 -8.74
N THR A 93 -7.77 9.46 -9.36
CA THR A 93 -6.46 9.39 -8.71
C THR A 93 -6.37 10.28 -7.48
N HIS A 94 -6.85 11.52 -7.59
CA HIS A 94 -6.83 12.49 -6.51
C HIS A 94 -7.70 12.02 -5.33
N LEU A 95 -8.93 11.56 -5.60
CA LEU A 95 -9.84 11.06 -4.57
C LEU A 95 -9.23 9.86 -3.83
N LEU A 96 -8.68 8.90 -4.55
CA LEU A 96 -8.01 7.73 -3.94
C LEU A 96 -6.82 8.12 -3.04
N TYR A 97 -6.21 9.30 -3.18
CA TYR A 97 -5.04 9.73 -2.41
C TYR A 97 -5.40 10.54 -1.14
N GLN A 98 -6.67 10.93 -0.99
CA GLN A 98 -7.09 11.76 0.13
C GLN A 98 -7.24 10.93 1.41
N GLN A 99 -6.25 11.04 2.29
CA GLN A 99 -6.25 10.42 3.61
C GLN A 99 -7.43 10.89 4.47
N GLU A 100 -7.99 12.07 4.19
CA GLU A 100 -9.19 12.58 4.85
C GLU A 100 -10.39 11.62 4.75
N TYR A 101 -10.44 10.69 3.79
CA TYR A 101 -11.49 9.67 3.78
C TYR A 101 -11.45 8.69 4.96
N CYS A 102 -10.33 8.63 5.68
CA CYS A 102 -10.13 7.80 6.88
C CYS A 102 -10.48 8.51 8.19
N GLY A 103 -11.07 9.71 8.14
CA GLY A 103 -11.40 10.49 9.33
C GLY A 103 -10.34 11.52 9.73
N ASP A 104 -9.28 11.68 8.93
CA ASP A 104 -8.14 12.53 9.28
C ASP A 104 -8.30 13.97 8.77
N VAL A 105 -7.71 14.92 9.48
CA VAL A 105 -7.56 16.30 9.02
C VAL A 105 -6.08 16.60 8.80
N LEU A 106 -5.76 17.05 7.58
CA LEU A 106 -4.40 17.37 7.18
C LEU A 106 -4.26 18.87 6.92
N ASN A 107 -3.60 19.57 7.83
CA ASN A 107 -3.32 21.00 7.75
C ASN A 107 -1.92 21.27 7.14
N PHE A 108 -1.73 22.49 6.65
CA PHE A 108 -0.47 22.98 6.06
C PHE A 108 0.01 22.25 4.80
N LYS A 109 -0.88 21.58 4.05
CA LYS A 109 -0.60 21.05 2.69
C LYS A 109 -0.08 22.09 1.70
N THR A 110 -0.38 23.37 1.97
CA THR A 110 0.11 24.50 1.19
C THR A 110 0.51 25.65 2.12
N TYR A 111 1.45 26.47 1.67
CA TYR A 111 1.87 27.70 2.35
C TYR A 111 1.98 28.86 1.36
N SER A 112 2.21 30.08 1.87
CA SER A 112 2.64 31.21 1.05
C SER A 112 4.00 31.69 1.55
N LYS A 113 4.91 32.07 0.63
CA LYS A 113 6.24 32.58 0.97
C LYS A 113 6.20 33.90 1.73
N SER A 114 5.16 34.71 1.54
CA SER A 114 4.99 35.97 2.25
C SER A 114 3.54 36.42 2.19
N TYR A 115 3.12 37.29 3.12
CA TYR A 115 1.75 37.83 3.12
C TYR A 115 1.39 38.57 1.82
N LYS A 116 2.39 39.14 1.12
CA LYS A 116 2.22 39.84 -0.16
C LYS A 116 2.01 38.88 -1.33
N ASN A 117 2.46 37.64 -1.20
CA ASN A 117 2.30 36.63 -2.23
C ASN A 117 0.98 35.88 -2.01
N LYS A 118 -0.01 36.09 -2.89
CA LYS A 118 -1.30 35.38 -2.83
C LYS A 118 -1.24 33.97 -3.43
N LYS A 119 -0.11 33.57 -4.03
CA LYS A 119 0.06 32.23 -4.59
C LYS A 119 0.30 31.22 -3.48
N ARG A 120 -0.53 30.17 -3.45
CA ARG A 120 -0.34 29.00 -2.58
C ARG A 120 0.66 28.06 -3.24
N ILE A 121 1.65 27.62 -2.48
CA ILE A 121 2.69 26.67 -2.88
C ILE A 121 2.46 25.38 -2.10
N HIS A 122 2.60 24.23 -2.76
CA HIS A 122 2.55 22.94 -2.07
C HIS A 122 3.69 22.83 -1.06
N ASN A 123 3.35 22.33 0.12
CA ASN A 123 4.31 22.07 1.17
C ASN A 123 4.80 20.63 1.08
N ASP A 124 6.04 20.39 1.48
CA ASP A 124 6.56 19.03 1.60
C ASP A 124 5.72 18.24 2.62
N PRO A 125 5.45 16.94 2.38
CA PRO A 125 4.64 16.11 3.28
C PRO A 125 5.10 16.13 4.74
N GLU A 126 6.40 16.32 4.97
CA GLU A 126 6.99 16.41 6.32
C GLU A 126 6.52 17.62 7.13
N ASN A 127 6.07 18.67 6.46
CA ASN A 127 5.56 19.88 7.09
C ASN A 127 4.03 19.86 7.20
N TRP A 128 3.38 18.75 6.85
CA TRP A 128 1.95 18.58 7.04
C TRP A 128 1.69 18.24 8.50
N VAL A 129 0.64 18.83 9.06
CA VAL A 129 0.18 18.47 10.40
C VAL A 129 -1.04 17.60 10.23
N VAL A 130 -0.92 16.33 10.63
CA VAL A 130 -1.96 15.30 10.52
C VAL A 130 -2.62 15.13 11.87
N PHE A 131 -3.94 15.24 11.91
CA PHE A 131 -4.77 14.95 13.06
C PHE A 131 -5.63 13.75 12.72
N GLN A 132 -5.49 12.66 13.48
CA GLN A 132 -6.20 11.42 13.22
C GLN A 132 -7.61 11.43 13.82
N ASP A 133 -8.53 10.72 13.18
CA ASP A 133 -9.88 10.39 13.69
C ASP A 133 -10.68 11.61 14.20
N VAL A 134 -10.61 12.71 13.45
CA VAL A 134 -11.28 14.00 13.76
C VAL A 134 -12.74 14.02 13.31
N HIS A 135 -13.10 13.25 12.29
CA HIS A 135 -14.47 13.13 11.79
C HIS A 135 -14.78 11.70 11.37
N GLU A 136 -16.07 11.43 11.15
CA GLU A 136 -16.53 10.10 10.74
C GLU A 136 -15.86 9.68 9.41
N PRO A 137 -15.28 8.48 9.31
CA PRO A 137 -14.62 8.00 8.10
C PRO A 137 -15.63 7.50 7.05
N ILE A 138 -15.39 7.82 5.77
CA ILE A 138 -16.11 7.21 4.63
C ILE A 138 -15.50 5.85 4.27
N ILE A 139 -14.17 5.71 4.43
CA ILE A 139 -13.39 4.54 4.08
C ILE A 139 -12.60 4.09 5.31
N GLU A 140 -12.64 2.80 5.61
CA GLU A 140 -11.79 2.22 6.65
C GLU A 140 -10.31 2.46 6.33
N ARG A 141 -9.53 2.87 7.34
CA ARG A 141 -8.09 3.14 7.20
C ARG A 141 -7.33 2.00 6.52
N ALA A 142 -7.67 0.77 6.89
CA ALA A 142 -7.09 -0.44 6.36
C ALA A 142 -7.35 -0.61 4.84
N VAL A 143 -8.55 -0.27 4.36
CA VAL A 143 -8.87 -0.26 2.93
C VAL A 143 -8.07 0.82 2.20
N PHE A 144 -7.97 2.01 2.79
CA PHE A 144 -7.20 3.12 2.21
C PHE A 144 -5.71 2.77 2.05
N GLU A 145 -5.09 2.24 3.10
CA GLU A 145 -3.68 1.83 3.10
C GLU A 145 -3.43 0.74 2.05
N GLN A 146 -4.31 -0.25 1.96
CA GLN A 146 -4.22 -1.31 0.96
C GLN A 146 -4.27 -0.75 -0.47
N VAL A 147 -5.12 0.25 -0.72
CA VAL A 147 -5.16 0.95 -2.00
C VAL A 147 -3.86 1.73 -2.25
N GLN A 148 -3.31 2.44 -1.25
CA GLN A 148 -2.06 3.18 -1.40
C GLN A 148 -0.89 2.26 -1.75
N GLN A 149 -0.74 1.15 -1.03
CA GLN A 149 0.33 0.18 -1.25
C GLN A 149 0.32 -0.36 -2.69
N LYS A 150 -0.86 -0.70 -3.23
CA LYS A 150 -1.00 -1.18 -4.61
C LYS A 150 -0.60 -0.13 -5.64
N ARG A 151 -1.01 1.11 -5.44
CA ARG A 151 -0.75 2.20 -6.40
C ARG A 151 0.72 2.62 -6.42
N GLY A 152 1.45 2.47 -5.31
CA GLY A 152 2.89 2.68 -5.25
C GLY A 152 3.70 1.61 -5.98
N LYS A 153 3.21 0.36 -6.03
CA LYS A 153 3.95 -0.81 -6.55
C LYS A 153 3.54 -1.23 -7.98
N MET A 154 2.30 -1.01 -8.43
CA MET A 154 1.79 -1.58 -9.68
C MET A 154 1.75 -0.61 -10.86
N ARG A 155 2.71 -0.74 -11.80
CA ARG A 155 2.53 -0.26 -13.18
C ARG A 155 1.95 -1.39 -14.04
N LYS A 156 0.63 -1.43 -14.19
CA LYS A 156 -0.03 -2.37 -15.13
C LYS A 156 0.23 -1.89 -16.56
N ARG A 157 0.94 -2.69 -17.35
CA ARG A 157 1.14 -2.41 -18.78
C ARG A 157 -0.20 -2.50 -19.50
N ARG A 158 -0.56 -1.46 -20.27
CA ARG A 158 -1.73 -1.50 -21.16
C ARG A 158 -1.51 -2.58 -22.22
N THR A 159 -2.40 -3.56 -22.28
CA THR A 159 -2.51 -4.42 -23.45
C THR A 159 -3.18 -3.63 -24.57
N SER A 160 -2.94 -4.02 -25.82
CA SER A 160 -3.57 -3.42 -27.02
C SER A 160 -5.10 -3.35 -26.91
N ASN A 161 -5.70 -4.31 -26.20
CA ASN A 161 -7.15 -4.50 -26.16
C ASN A 161 -7.76 -3.97 -24.85
N GLY A 162 -6.95 -3.38 -23.95
CA GLY A 162 -7.39 -2.91 -22.64
C GLY A 162 -7.70 -4.01 -21.62
N GLU A 163 -7.61 -5.29 -21.99
CA GLU A 163 -7.77 -6.41 -21.07
C GLU A 163 -6.57 -6.55 -20.14
N HIS A 164 -6.82 -6.64 -18.84
CA HIS A 164 -5.83 -6.94 -17.83
C HIS A 164 -6.22 -8.25 -17.16
N ASN A 165 -5.36 -9.26 -17.25
CA ASN A 165 -5.54 -10.47 -16.45
C ASN A 165 -5.36 -10.13 -14.96
N MET A 166 -6.12 -10.78 -14.07
CA MET A 166 -6.14 -10.49 -12.63
C MET A 166 -4.78 -10.65 -11.93
N PHE A 167 -3.86 -11.44 -12.50
CA PHE A 167 -2.48 -11.61 -12.00
C PHE A 167 -1.49 -10.55 -12.52
N SER A 168 -1.93 -9.63 -13.38
CA SER A 168 -1.07 -8.59 -13.96
C SER A 168 -0.50 -7.68 -12.87
N GLY A 169 0.82 -7.70 -12.72
CA GLY A 169 1.55 -6.94 -11.70
C GLY A 169 1.74 -7.68 -10.36
N LEU A 170 1.23 -8.91 -10.23
CA LEU A 170 1.45 -9.76 -9.04
C LEU A 170 2.57 -10.78 -9.26
N LEU A 171 2.87 -11.16 -10.51
CA LEU A 171 3.83 -12.21 -10.81
C LEU A 171 5.26 -11.66 -10.95
N VAL A 172 6.19 -12.27 -10.22
CA VAL A 172 7.63 -11.96 -10.28
C VAL A 172 8.44 -13.21 -10.61
N CYS A 173 9.56 -13.02 -11.30
CA CYS A 173 10.50 -14.08 -11.62
C CYS A 173 11.28 -14.45 -10.36
N ALA A 174 11.31 -15.74 -10.01
CA ALA A 174 12.06 -16.21 -8.84
C ALA A 174 13.58 -16.01 -8.97
N ASP A 175 14.13 -16.03 -10.19
CA ASP A 175 15.59 -15.94 -10.39
C ASP A 175 16.07 -14.49 -10.49
N CYS A 176 15.33 -13.64 -11.20
CA CYS A 176 15.79 -12.27 -11.53
C CYS A 176 14.94 -11.16 -10.90
N GLY A 177 13.89 -11.50 -10.15
CA GLY A 177 13.00 -10.55 -9.45
C GLY A 177 12.16 -9.65 -10.36
N CYS A 178 12.32 -9.73 -11.68
CA CYS A 178 11.59 -8.90 -12.63
C CYS A 178 10.14 -9.38 -12.80
N ASN A 179 9.22 -8.48 -13.12
CA ASN A 179 7.81 -8.83 -13.34
C ASN A 179 7.63 -9.76 -14.53
N LEU A 180 6.62 -10.64 -14.46
CA LEU A 180 6.16 -11.36 -15.64
C LEU A 180 5.11 -10.54 -16.38
N HIS A 181 5.18 -10.55 -17.71
CA HIS A 181 4.24 -9.86 -18.59
C HIS A 181 3.21 -10.84 -19.15
N PHE A 182 1.98 -10.34 -19.28
CA PHE A 182 0.87 -11.08 -19.84
C PHE A 182 0.95 -11.13 -21.38
N HIS A 183 0.72 -12.31 -21.94
CA HIS A 183 0.73 -12.58 -23.37
C HIS A 183 -0.35 -13.60 -23.73
N PHE A 184 -0.69 -13.66 -25.01
CA PHE A 184 -1.50 -14.71 -25.60
C PHE A 184 -0.72 -15.35 -26.75
N ASN A 185 -1.01 -16.62 -27.05
CA ASN A 185 -0.38 -17.31 -28.16
C ASN A 185 -0.97 -16.80 -29.49
N GLN A 186 -0.11 -16.46 -30.45
CA GLN A 186 -0.54 -15.97 -31.76
C GLN A 186 -1.31 -17.03 -32.57
N GLY A 187 -0.95 -18.30 -32.44
CA GLY A 187 -1.61 -19.40 -33.14
C GLY A 187 -2.91 -19.88 -32.48
N ASN A 188 -3.06 -19.62 -31.17
CA ASN A 188 -4.30 -19.91 -30.44
C ASN A 188 -4.47 -18.89 -29.29
N PRO A 189 -5.21 -17.80 -29.50
CA PRO A 189 -5.40 -16.74 -28.51
C PRO A 189 -6.05 -17.19 -27.18
N GLU A 190 -6.70 -18.36 -27.14
CA GLU A 190 -7.21 -18.95 -25.90
C GLU A 190 -6.09 -19.37 -24.95
N ILE A 191 -4.90 -19.68 -25.47
CA ILE A 191 -3.73 -19.98 -24.65
C ILE A 191 -3.10 -18.66 -24.19
N LYS A 192 -3.49 -18.27 -22.97
CA LYS A 192 -2.99 -17.09 -22.26
C LYS A 192 -1.88 -17.50 -21.30
N TYR A 193 -0.82 -16.70 -21.21
CA TYR A 193 0.33 -17.02 -20.38
C TYR A 193 1.07 -15.77 -19.89
N PHE A 194 1.93 -15.96 -18.90
CA PHE A 194 2.86 -14.97 -18.40
C PHE A 194 4.29 -15.41 -18.69
N ASN A 195 5.18 -14.46 -19.00
CA ASN A 195 6.60 -14.71 -19.24
C ASN A 195 7.45 -13.60 -18.61
N CYS A 196 8.61 -13.95 -18.06
CA CYS A 196 9.58 -13.02 -17.50
C CYS A 196 9.92 -11.90 -18.48
N SER A 197 9.77 -10.64 -18.02
CA SER A 197 10.08 -9.46 -18.84
C SER A 197 11.56 -9.34 -19.18
N ASN A 198 12.44 -9.92 -18.36
CA ASN A 198 13.89 -9.91 -18.52
C ASN A 198 14.42 -11.22 -19.13
N TYR A 199 13.56 -12.02 -19.77
CA TYR A 199 13.98 -13.24 -20.45
C TYR A 199 15.01 -12.94 -21.56
N LYS A 200 16.09 -13.71 -21.63
CA LYS A 200 17.18 -13.54 -22.60
C LYS A 200 16.71 -13.57 -24.05
N GLY A 201 15.70 -14.40 -24.36
CA GLY A 201 15.07 -14.42 -25.69
C GLY A 201 14.39 -13.10 -26.09
N ASN A 202 14.13 -12.21 -25.12
CA ASN A 202 13.57 -10.87 -25.30
C ASN A 202 14.60 -9.76 -25.00
N ARG A 203 15.90 -10.02 -25.23
CA ARG A 203 17.05 -9.11 -24.99
C ARG A 203 17.41 -8.86 -23.52
N GLY A 204 16.90 -9.68 -22.59
CA GLY A 204 17.21 -9.57 -21.16
C GLY A 204 18.39 -10.44 -20.70
N THR A 205 18.58 -10.56 -19.38
CA THR A 205 19.66 -11.34 -18.75
C THR A 205 19.21 -12.62 -18.04
N CYS A 206 17.90 -12.83 -17.87
CA CYS A 206 17.36 -14.03 -17.25
C CYS A 206 17.52 -15.23 -18.20
N GLN A 207 18.28 -16.24 -17.77
CA GLN A 207 18.69 -17.36 -18.64
C GLN A 207 17.56 -18.37 -18.87
N SER A 208 16.67 -18.53 -17.89
CA SER A 208 15.57 -19.49 -17.92
C SER A 208 14.27 -18.85 -18.42
N THR A 209 13.41 -19.66 -19.02
CA THR A 209 12.11 -19.23 -19.57
C THR A 209 11.03 -19.31 -18.48
N HIS A 210 11.12 -18.48 -17.43
CA HIS A 210 10.07 -18.42 -16.40
C HIS A 210 8.75 -18.03 -17.04
N TYR A 211 7.94 -19.05 -17.29
CA TYR A 211 6.75 -19.04 -18.11
C TYR A 211 5.67 -19.80 -17.36
N ILE A 212 4.44 -19.27 -17.32
CA ILE A 212 3.32 -19.96 -16.71
C ILE A 212 2.03 -19.70 -17.48
N ARG A 213 1.23 -20.74 -17.74
CA ARG A 213 -0.09 -20.59 -18.34
C ARG A 213 -1.09 -20.04 -17.32
N VAL A 214 -2.03 -19.24 -17.80
CA VAL A 214 -3.04 -18.60 -16.94
C VAL A 214 -4.01 -19.61 -16.33
N ASP A 215 -4.47 -20.59 -17.10
CA ASP A 215 -5.37 -21.64 -16.61
C ASP A 215 -4.75 -22.45 -15.47
N PHE A 216 -3.50 -22.88 -15.65
CA PHE A 216 -2.74 -23.55 -14.60
C PHE A 216 -2.55 -22.67 -13.36
N LEU A 217 -2.15 -21.40 -13.54
CA LEU A 217 -1.97 -20.46 -12.44
C LEU A 217 -3.27 -20.22 -11.66
N GLU A 218 -4.40 -20.09 -12.35
CA GLU A 218 -5.72 -19.91 -11.73
C GLU A 218 -6.10 -21.08 -10.83
N GLU A 219 -5.92 -22.31 -11.31
CA GLU A 219 -6.24 -23.51 -10.55
C GLU A 219 -5.32 -23.68 -9.33
N VAL A 220 -4.02 -23.47 -9.50
CA VAL A 220 -3.05 -23.57 -8.40
C VAL A 220 -3.34 -22.52 -7.32
N VAL A 221 -3.48 -21.24 -7.69
CA VAL A 221 -3.68 -20.17 -6.71
C VAL A 221 -5.04 -20.31 -6.01
N LEU A 222 -6.08 -20.76 -6.72
CA LEU A 222 -7.38 -21.05 -6.10
C LEU A 222 -7.27 -22.21 -5.10
N GLY A 223 -6.53 -23.26 -5.46
CA GLY A 223 -6.25 -24.40 -4.61
C GLY A 223 -5.51 -23.98 -3.34
N GLU A 224 -4.44 -23.22 -3.46
CA GLU A 224 -3.63 -22.73 -2.33
C GLU A 224 -4.43 -21.79 -1.42
N ILE A 225 -5.24 -20.87 -1.98
CA ILE A 225 -6.13 -20.02 -1.16
C ILE A 225 -7.20 -20.85 -0.43
N ARG A 226 -7.76 -21.89 -1.06
CA ARG A 226 -8.68 -22.82 -0.39
C ARG A 226 -8.00 -23.62 0.71
N ARG A 227 -6.75 -24.03 0.49
CA ARG A 227 -5.94 -24.74 1.47
C ARG A 227 -5.65 -23.82 2.67
N LEU A 228 -5.26 -22.57 2.42
CA LEU A 228 -5.06 -21.54 3.44
C LEU A 228 -6.33 -21.25 4.23
N THR A 229 -7.47 -21.08 3.58
CA THR A 229 -8.73 -20.79 4.29
C THR A 229 -9.23 -21.98 5.10
N LYS A 230 -9.00 -23.21 4.65
CA LYS A 230 -9.22 -24.43 5.46
C LYS A 230 -8.27 -24.49 6.65
N PHE A 231 -7.01 -24.13 6.47
CA PHE A 231 -6.03 -24.05 7.56
C PHE A 231 -6.51 -23.09 8.65
N ALA A 232 -6.91 -21.87 8.26
CA ALA A 232 -7.47 -20.88 9.16
C ALA A 232 -8.77 -21.31 9.85
N SER A 233 -9.59 -22.16 9.22
CA SER A 233 -10.89 -22.57 9.76
C SER A 233 -10.84 -23.83 10.62
N LEU A 234 -9.93 -24.77 10.31
CA LEU A 234 -9.86 -26.08 10.98
C LEU A 234 -8.75 -26.15 12.02
N TYR A 235 -7.70 -25.33 11.88
CA TYR A 235 -6.51 -25.34 12.72
C TYR A 235 -6.16 -23.90 13.14
N GLU A 236 -7.12 -23.22 13.76
CA GLU A 236 -7.03 -21.79 14.05
C GLU A 236 -5.78 -21.44 14.89
N ASP A 237 -5.47 -22.21 15.93
CA ASP A 237 -4.30 -21.97 16.77
C ASP A 237 -2.97 -22.11 16.00
N ASP A 238 -2.86 -23.13 15.15
CA ASP A 238 -1.67 -23.34 14.32
C ASP A 238 -1.56 -22.29 13.21
N PHE A 239 -2.69 -21.85 12.66
CA PHE A 239 -2.75 -20.76 11.71
C PHE A 239 -2.30 -19.44 12.34
N LEU A 240 -2.79 -19.11 13.54
CA LEU A 240 -2.36 -17.93 14.29
C LEU A 240 -0.85 -18.00 14.57
N LYS A 241 -0.33 -19.15 15.02
CA LYS A 241 1.11 -19.34 15.21
C LYS A 241 1.92 -19.18 13.93
N ALA A 242 1.45 -19.71 12.80
CA ALA A 242 2.14 -19.58 11.52
C ALA A 242 2.17 -18.13 11.03
N VAL A 243 1.04 -17.42 11.16
CA VAL A 243 0.90 -16.02 10.77
C VAL A 243 1.69 -15.08 11.68
N ILE A 244 1.61 -15.30 13.00
CA ILE A 244 2.29 -14.49 14.02
C ILE A 244 3.80 -14.80 14.06
N GLY A 245 4.17 -16.08 13.95
CA GLY A 245 5.56 -16.55 14.00
C GLY A 245 6.43 -15.94 12.89
N HIS A 246 5.89 -15.83 11.67
CA HIS A 246 6.57 -15.16 10.56
C HIS A 246 6.67 -13.63 10.74
N SER A 247 5.71 -13.02 11.46
CA SER A 247 5.67 -11.58 11.72
C SER A 247 6.50 -11.13 12.92
N GLN A 248 6.87 -12.01 13.87
CA GLN A 248 7.40 -11.59 15.17
C GLN A 248 8.91 -11.79 15.38
N GLN A 249 9.54 -12.85 14.87
CA GLN A 249 10.90 -13.20 15.33
C GLN A 249 12.01 -12.24 14.83
N ALA A 250 11.93 -11.76 13.60
CA ALA A 250 12.88 -10.77 13.07
C ALA A 250 12.51 -9.34 13.49
N ASP A 251 11.22 -9.01 13.49
CA ASP A 251 10.72 -7.65 13.73
C ASP A 251 10.78 -7.25 15.21
N GLU A 252 10.59 -8.17 16.17
CA GLU A 252 10.62 -7.83 17.61
C GLU A 252 12.05 -7.54 18.10
N ALA A 253 13.05 -8.27 17.59
CA ALA A 253 14.45 -8.04 17.93
C ALA A 253 14.95 -6.71 17.32
N ASP A 254 14.59 -6.43 16.07
CA ASP A 254 14.89 -5.16 15.40
C ASP A 254 14.18 -3.98 16.09
N ARG A 255 12.90 -4.15 16.45
CA ARG A 255 12.13 -3.13 17.19
C ARG A 255 12.77 -2.80 18.53
N LYS A 256 13.12 -3.81 19.33
CA LYS A 256 13.81 -3.60 20.61
C LYS A 256 15.15 -2.90 20.45
N LEU A 257 15.89 -3.19 19.38
CA LEU A 257 17.16 -2.53 19.09
C LEU A 257 16.93 -1.04 18.77
N LYS A 258 15.94 -0.74 17.91
CA LYS A 258 15.57 0.63 17.53
C LYS A 258 15.02 1.43 18.70
N GLU A 259 14.20 0.82 19.56
CA GLU A 259 13.71 1.45 20.80
C GLU A 259 14.86 1.79 21.75
N LYS A 260 15.85 0.90 21.87
CA LYS A 260 17.06 1.14 22.67
C LYS A 260 17.92 2.28 22.08
N GLU A 261 18.09 2.31 20.76
CA GLU A 261 18.81 3.39 20.07
C GLU A 261 18.08 4.73 20.22
N LEU A 262 16.76 4.76 20.03
CA LEU A 262 15.92 5.94 20.22
C LEU A 262 16.08 6.50 21.65
N LYS A 263 16.07 5.63 22.66
CA LYS A 263 16.29 6.04 24.06
C LYS A 263 17.67 6.65 24.28
N ALA A 264 18.71 6.10 23.64
CA ALA A 264 20.06 6.62 23.74
C ALA A 264 20.21 8.01 23.08
N LEU A 265 19.59 8.20 21.91
CA LEU A 265 19.60 9.49 21.21
C LEU A 265 18.84 10.57 22.00
N LEU A 266 17.68 10.23 22.58
CA LEU A 266 16.92 11.15 23.43
C LEU A 266 17.71 11.57 24.67
N ALA A 267 18.41 10.63 25.32
CA ALA A 267 19.26 10.94 26.46
C ALA A 267 20.44 11.86 26.08
N ARG A 268 21.01 11.67 24.87
CA ARG A 268 22.08 12.55 24.37
C ARG A 268 21.57 13.95 24.03
N ASP A 269 20.38 14.06 23.47
CA ASP A 269 19.74 15.34 23.18
C ASP A 269 19.50 16.16 24.47
N GLU A 270 18.99 15.50 25.51
CA GLU A 270 18.80 16.10 26.85
C GLU A 270 20.15 16.47 27.51
N GLU A 271 21.20 15.66 27.32
CA GLU A 271 22.54 16.00 27.79
C GLU A 271 23.09 17.26 27.12
N LEU A 272 22.86 17.42 25.81
CA LEU A 272 23.28 18.60 25.04
C LEU A 272 22.57 19.86 25.51
N ASP A 273 21.26 19.79 25.81
CA ASP A 273 20.52 20.91 26.41
C ASP A 273 21.18 21.34 27.73
N GLY A 274 21.43 20.39 28.63
CA GLY A 274 22.08 20.67 29.91
C GLY A 274 23.53 21.16 29.78
N LEU A 275 24.24 20.80 28.70
CA LEU A 275 25.56 21.36 28.39
C LEU A 275 25.43 22.79 27.87
N PHE A 276 24.46 23.06 27.00
CA PHE A 276 24.21 24.38 26.44
C PHE A 276 23.85 25.40 27.52
N GLU A 277 22.99 25.02 28.46
CA GLU A 277 22.67 25.83 29.65
C GLU A 277 23.92 26.20 30.44
N ARG A 278 24.79 25.22 30.72
CA ARG A 278 26.05 25.43 31.44
C ARG A 278 27.02 26.35 30.69
N ILE A 279 27.17 26.20 29.37
CA ILE A 279 28.08 27.08 28.62
C ILE A 279 27.54 28.51 28.57
N TYR A 280 26.22 28.69 28.55
CA TYR A 280 25.59 30.00 28.59
C TYR A 280 25.86 30.69 29.92
N GLU A 281 25.72 29.97 31.05
CA GLU A 281 26.08 30.47 32.38
C GLU A 281 27.57 30.86 32.49
N ASP A 282 28.46 30.03 31.94
CA ASP A 282 29.90 30.32 31.92
C ASP A 282 30.26 31.52 31.02
N ASN A 283 29.50 31.77 29.95
CA ASN A 283 29.65 32.97 29.12
C ASN A 283 29.20 34.23 29.86
N VAL A 284 28.01 34.19 30.47
CA VAL A 284 27.45 35.32 31.24
C VAL A 284 28.33 35.67 32.45
N SER A 285 28.95 34.69 33.08
CA SER A 285 29.90 34.90 34.18
C SER A 285 31.31 35.31 33.73
N GLY A 286 31.55 35.45 32.42
CA GLY A 286 32.82 35.90 31.84
C GLY A 286 33.95 34.88 31.90
N LYS A 287 33.67 33.61 32.23
CA LYS A 287 34.69 32.54 32.25
C LYS A 287 35.11 32.11 30.86
N ILE A 288 34.27 32.34 29.86
CA ILE A 288 34.56 32.14 28.44
C ILE A 288 34.26 33.42 27.65
N SER A 289 34.93 33.60 26.51
CA SER A 289 34.68 34.71 25.61
C SER A 289 33.50 34.44 24.68
N ASP A 290 32.83 35.51 24.22
CA ASP A 290 31.71 35.41 23.28
C ASP A 290 32.05 34.67 21.98
N GLU A 291 33.28 34.82 21.49
CA GLU A 291 33.76 34.10 20.30
C GLU A 291 33.86 32.59 20.57
N ARG A 292 34.29 32.21 21.77
CA ARG A 292 34.42 30.80 22.18
C ARG A 292 33.06 30.18 22.46
N PHE A 293 32.16 30.92 23.12
CA PHE A 293 30.76 30.54 23.28
C PHE A 293 30.11 30.29 21.92
N SER A 294 30.19 31.25 20.98
CA SER A 294 29.59 31.15 19.65
C SER A 294 30.06 29.92 18.86
N ARG A 295 31.32 29.50 19.06
CA ARG A 295 31.88 28.31 18.40
C ARG A 295 31.38 27.01 19.03
N MET A 296 31.23 26.99 20.36
CA MET A 296 30.76 25.81 21.10
C MET A 296 29.25 25.63 20.96
N SER A 297 28.47 26.71 21.08
CA SER A 297 27.01 26.71 20.90
C SER A 297 26.64 26.18 19.51
N ARG A 298 27.31 26.66 18.46
CA ARG A 298 27.10 26.18 17.09
C ARG A 298 27.33 24.67 16.94
N ARG A 299 28.34 24.12 17.60
CA ARG A 299 28.60 22.66 17.57
C ARG A 299 27.48 21.87 18.24
N TYR A 300 26.95 22.34 19.36
CA TYR A 300 25.84 21.69 20.05
C TYR A 300 24.54 21.80 19.24
N GLU A 301 24.27 22.97 18.66
CA GLU A 301 23.11 23.17 17.78
C GLU A 301 23.17 22.27 16.53
N ASP A 302 24.35 22.13 15.90
CA ASP A 302 24.55 21.24 14.75
C ASP A 302 24.32 19.76 15.16
N GLU A 303 24.83 19.33 16.32
CA GLU A 303 24.63 17.97 16.85
C GLU A 303 23.15 17.69 17.21
N GLN A 304 22.48 18.62 17.90
CA GLN A 304 21.04 18.51 18.23
C GLN A 304 20.18 18.41 16.97
N LYS A 305 20.53 19.14 15.90
CA LYS A 305 19.84 19.05 14.63
C LYS A 305 19.97 17.66 13.99
N GLU A 306 21.17 17.08 14.02
CA GLU A 306 21.39 15.71 13.53
C GLU A 306 20.64 14.67 14.37
N LEU A 307 20.66 14.81 15.70
CA LEU A 307 19.94 13.92 16.62
C LEU A 307 18.42 14.00 16.39
N THR A 308 17.88 15.20 16.22
CA THR A 308 16.46 15.44 15.95
C THR A 308 16.01 14.70 14.69
N GLU A 309 16.78 14.77 13.60
CA GLU A 309 16.45 14.05 12.37
C GLU A 309 16.53 12.53 12.54
N LYS A 310 17.55 12.02 13.25
CA LYS A 310 17.67 10.57 13.54
C LYS A 310 16.53 10.06 14.42
N ILE A 311 16.17 10.80 15.47
CA ILE A 311 15.04 10.51 16.37
C ILE A 311 13.75 10.44 15.56
N LYS A 312 13.52 11.40 14.67
CA LYS A 312 12.34 11.44 13.79
C LYS A 312 12.28 10.23 12.85
N GLN A 313 13.41 9.87 12.23
CA GLN A 313 13.50 8.69 11.37
C GLN A 313 13.19 7.40 12.14
N LEU A 314 13.85 7.18 13.27
CA LEU A 314 13.63 5.99 14.12
C LEU A 314 12.20 5.90 14.62
N ARG A 315 11.59 7.01 15.06
CA ARG A 315 10.16 7.04 15.44
C ARG A 315 9.27 6.63 14.27
N SER A 316 9.52 7.16 13.07
CA SER A 316 8.74 6.78 11.88
C SER A 316 8.90 5.30 11.53
N GLU A 317 10.08 4.72 11.72
CA GLU A 317 10.30 3.29 11.50
C GLU A 317 9.59 2.40 12.53
N ILE A 318 9.64 2.78 13.81
CA ILE A 318 8.93 2.07 14.88
C ILE A 318 7.41 2.13 14.64
N GLU A 319 6.87 3.29 14.26
CA GLU A 319 5.44 3.46 13.93
C GLU A 319 5.01 2.59 12.73
N LYS A 320 5.88 2.46 11.72
CA LYS A 320 5.65 1.54 10.59
C LYS A 320 5.69 0.08 11.00
N GLN A 321 6.43 -0.28 12.04
CA GLN A 321 6.41 -1.63 12.61
C GLN A 321 5.15 -1.89 13.43
N SER A 322 4.64 -0.92 14.20
CA SER A 322 3.37 -1.08 14.92
C SER A 322 2.17 -1.20 13.99
N SER A 323 2.16 -0.47 12.87
CA SER A 323 1.11 -0.62 11.85
C SER A 323 1.10 -2.03 11.23
N ARG A 324 2.25 -2.70 11.11
CA ARG A 324 2.32 -4.08 10.62
C ARG A 324 1.55 -5.07 11.51
N THR A 325 1.60 -4.89 12.83
CA THR A 325 0.84 -5.75 13.76
C THR A 325 -0.67 -5.64 13.53
N MET A 326 -1.18 -4.41 13.36
CA MET A 326 -2.59 -4.16 13.00
C MET A 326 -2.94 -4.73 11.63
N THR A 327 -2.00 -4.78 10.69
CA THR A 327 -2.23 -5.39 9.37
C THR A 327 -2.29 -6.92 9.40
N THR A 328 -1.69 -7.58 10.40
CA THR A 328 -1.77 -9.04 10.59
C THR A 328 -3.18 -9.47 11.03
N ASP A 329 -3.78 -8.75 11.98
CA ASP A 329 -5.18 -8.99 12.38
C ASP A 329 -6.14 -8.75 11.21
N MET A 330 -5.87 -7.72 10.40
CA MET A 330 -6.60 -7.47 9.17
C MET A 330 -6.45 -8.65 8.20
N PHE A 331 -5.25 -9.18 8.00
CA PHE A 331 -5.04 -10.34 7.13
C PHE A 331 -5.85 -11.57 7.60
N ILE A 332 -5.86 -11.86 8.91
CA ILE A 332 -6.69 -12.94 9.49
C ILE A 332 -8.17 -12.73 9.15
N SER A 333 -8.68 -11.51 9.28
CA SER A 333 -10.06 -11.18 8.94
C SER A 333 -10.37 -11.38 7.44
N LEU A 334 -9.43 -11.04 6.55
CA LEU A 334 -9.56 -11.22 5.11
C LEU A 334 -9.55 -12.70 4.72
N VAL A 335 -8.71 -13.53 5.35
CA VAL A 335 -8.71 -14.98 5.11
C VAL A 335 -10.07 -15.56 5.52
N ARG A 336 -10.61 -15.17 6.67
CA ARG A 336 -11.95 -15.59 7.13
C ARG A 336 -13.07 -15.19 6.16
N LYS A 337 -12.99 -13.99 5.57
CA LYS A 337 -13.94 -13.48 4.56
C LYS A 337 -14.04 -14.38 3.32
N TYR A 338 -12.95 -15.04 2.92
CA TYR A 338 -12.87 -15.84 1.69
C TYR A 338 -12.99 -17.36 1.88
N THR A 339 -13.35 -17.83 3.07
CA THR A 339 -13.52 -19.26 3.41
C THR A 339 -14.43 -20.06 2.48
N ARG A 340 -15.40 -19.41 1.82
CA ARG A 340 -16.36 -20.05 0.91
C ARG A 340 -16.12 -19.72 -0.58
N ALA A 341 -14.95 -19.22 -0.94
CA ALA A 341 -14.67 -18.78 -2.31
C ALA A 341 -14.68 -19.95 -3.32
N LYS A 342 -15.57 -19.86 -4.31
CA LYS A 342 -15.70 -20.85 -5.40
C LYS A 342 -14.81 -20.55 -6.60
N LYS A 343 -14.49 -19.29 -6.86
CA LYS A 343 -13.66 -18.83 -7.97
C LYS A 343 -12.72 -17.74 -7.49
N LEU A 344 -11.58 -17.60 -8.15
CA LEU A 344 -10.73 -16.44 -7.94
C LEU A 344 -11.40 -15.18 -8.47
N THR A 345 -11.19 -14.10 -7.75
CA THR A 345 -11.59 -12.76 -8.18
C THR A 345 -10.39 -11.83 -8.08
N PRO A 346 -10.35 -10.75 -8.88
CA PRO A 346 -9.32 -9.73 -8.73
C PRO A 346 -9.29 -9.17 -7.30
N ARG A 347 -10.45 -8.95 -6.68
CA ARG A 347 -10.56 -8.45 -5.30
C ARG A 347 -9.88 -9.37 -4.29
N MET A 348 -10.10 -10.69 -4.41
CA MET A 348 -9.43 -11.68 -3.56
C MET A 348 -7.91 -11.61 -3.68
N LEU A 349 -7.38 -11.63 -4.90
CA LEU A 349 -5.94 -11.57 -5.13
C LEU A 349 -5.36 -10.26 -4.59
N ASN A 350 -6.04 -9.16 -4.90
CA ASN A 350 -5.65 -7.84 -4.44
C ASN A 350 -5.67 -7.74 -2.90
N GLU A 351 -6.65 -8.35 -2.22
CA GLU A 351 -6.75 -8.28 -0.76
C GLU A 351 -5.76 -9.23 -0.06
N LEU A 352 -5.51 -10.42 -0.60
CA LEU A 352 -4.73 -11.47 0.07
C LEU A 352 -3.26 -11.54 -0.38
N VAL A 353 -2.94 -11.25 -1.64
CA VAL A 353 -1.65 -11.57 -2.25
C VAL A 353 -0.84 -10.30 -2.53
N GLU A 354 0.39 -10.26 -2.04
CA GLU A 354 1.36 -9.21 -2.34
C GLU A 354 2.05 -9.48 -3.69
N LYS A 355 2.60 -10.69 -3.84
CA LYS A 355 3.27 -11.17 -5.06
C LYS A 355 3.26 -12.69 -5.13
N ILE A 356 3.48 -13.22 -6.33
CA ILE A 356 3.64 -14.65 -6.59
C ILE A 356 4.95 -14.83 -7.35
N GLU A 357 5.90 -15.54 -6.75
CA GLU A 357 7.15 -15.92 -7.41
C GLU A 357 6.92 -17.14 -8.29
N VAL A 358 7.26 -16.98 -9.57
CA VAL A 358 7.16 -18.04 -10.57
C VAL A 358 8.55 -18.60 -10.81
N PHE A 359 8.71 -19.89 -10.55
CA PHE A 359 9.95 -20.63 -10.84
C PHE A 359 9.91 -21.19 -12.26
N ASN A 360 11.09 -21.46 -12.80
CA ASN A 360 11.20 -22.17 -14.07
C ASN A 360 10.65 -23.59 -13.91
N ALA A 361 9.96 -24.10 -14.94
CA ALA A 361 9.52 -25.49 -14.93
C ALA A 361 10.73 -26.42 -15.11
N GLU A 362 10.82 -27.44 -14.26
CA GLU A 362 11.94 -28.37 -14.18
C GLU A 362 11.46 -29.80 -14.34
N LYS A 363 12.32 -30.68 -14.85
CA LYS A 363 11.98 -32.10 -15.03
C LYS A 363 12.52 -32.90 -13.85
N VAL A 364 11.65 -33.34 -12.96
CA VAL A 364 11.97 -34.15 -11.77
C VAL A 364 11.43 -35.56 -12.01
N ASN A 365 12.30 -36.58 -11.92
CA ASN A 365 11.92 -37.99 -12.09
C ASN A 365 11.13 -38.29 -13.39
N GLY A 366 11.43 -37.58 -14.48
CA GLY A 366 10.76 -37.79 -15.77
C GLY A 366 9.49 -36.93 -15.95
N VAL A 367 9.02 -36.27 -14.91
CA VAL A 367 7.80 -35.45 -14.87
C VAL A 367 8.17 -33.97 -14.86
N TRP A 368 7.43 -33.12 -15.57
CA TRP A 368 7.64 -31.68 -15.48
C TRP A 368 6.87 -31.11 -14.30
N GLU A 369 7.57 -30.35 -13.47
CA GLU A 369 7.02 -29.70 -12.28
C GLU A 369 7.23 -28.20 -12.39
N GLN A 370 6.21 -27.45 -11.97
CA GLN A 370 6.25 -26.00 -11.87
C GLN A 370 5.93 -25.57 -10.46
N ARG A 371 6.90 -24.87 -9.86
CA ARG A 371 6.82 -24.36 -8.49
C ARG A 371 6.34 -22.92 -8.48
N LEU A 372 5.53 -22.58 -7.47
CA LEU A 372 5.08 -21.23 -7.18
C LEU A 372 5.24 -20.93 -5.69
N ARG A 373 5.64 -19.71 -5.37
CA ARG A 373 5.65 -19.20 -3.99
C ARG A 373 4.74 -17.98 -3.88
N ILE A 374 3.71 -18.09 -3.05
CA ILE A 374 2.76 -17.01 -2.82
C ILE A 374 3.20 -16.21 -1.59
N HIS A 375 3.41 -14.92 -1.77
CA HIS A 375 3.59 -13.97 -0.67
C HIS A 375 2.25 -13.28 -0.42
N TYR A 376 1.71 -13.50 0.76
CA TYR A 376 0.49 -12.88 1.23
C TYR A 376 0.78 -11.49 1.80
N ASN A 377 -0.19 -10.59 1.65
CA ASN A 377 -0.09 -9.23 2.18
C ASN A 377 0.16 -9.29 3.69
N CYS A 378 1.12 -8.49 4.16
CA CYS A 378 1.45 -8.26 5.58
C CYS A 378 2.20 -9.40 6.27
N VAL A 379 2.06 -10.65 5.82
CA VAL A 379 2.58 -11.85 6.51
C VAL A 379 3.62 -12.63 5.69
N GLY A 380 3.84 -12.26 4.42
CA GLY A 380 4.82 -12.92 3.57
C GLY A 380 4.39 -14.34 3.18
N THR A 381 5.29 -15.30 3.23
CA THR A 381 4.98 -16.71 2.93
C THR A 381 4.39 -17.40 4.14
N ILE A 382 3.32 -18.17 3.97
CA ILE A 382 2.77 -19.00 5.03
C ILE A 382 3.06 -20.46 4.70
N GLU A 383 3.67 -21.15 5.65
CA GLU A 383 3.90 -22.58 5.58
C GLU A 383 2.80 -23.32 6.33
N ILE A 384 2.15 -24.26 5.64
CA ILE A 384 1.15 -25.14 6.23
C ILE A 384 1.86 -26.44 6.60
N PRO A 385 1.96 -26.79 7.89
CA PRO A 385 2.68 -27.98 8.32
C PRO A 385 2.21 -29.24 7.59
N SER A 386 3.14 -30.02 7.06
CA SER A 386 2.86 -31.26 6.30
C SER A 386 2.16 -32.33 7.14
N ALA A 387 2.26 -32.25 8.46
CA ALA A 387 1.55 -33.12 9.39
C ALA A 387 0.02 -32.89 9.40
N LEU A 388 -0.46 -31.74 8.93
CA LEU A 388 -1.88 -31.46 8.85
C LEU A 388 -2.49 -32.13 7.60
N PRO A 389 -3.67 -32.76 7.70
CA PRO A 389 -4.34 -33.43 6.58
C PRO A 389 -5.02 -32.42 5.64
N LEU A 390 -4.26 -31.45 5.15
CA LEU A 390 -4.67 -30.43 4.19
C LEU A 390 -3.95 -30.69 2.87
N PRO A 391 -4.59 -31.38 1.90
CA PRO A 391 -3.94 -31.80 0.68
C PRO A 391 -3.48 -30.58 -0.13
N THR A 392 -2.29 -30.70 -0.70
CA THR A 392 -1.80 -29.80 -1.74
C THR A 392 -2.71 -29.90 -2.96
N PRO A 393 -2.97 -28.79 -3.67
CA PRO A 393 -3.70 -28.80 -4.93
C PRO A 393 -3.05 -29.76 -5.93
N ASP A 394 -3.82 -30.73 -6.42
CA ASP A 394 -3.41 -31.59 -7.52
C ASP A 394 -3.82 -30.92 -8.84
N VAL A 395 -2.88 -30.22 -9.46
CA VAL A 395 -3.12 -29.42 -10.66
C VAL A 395 -2.09 -29.79 -11.73
N SER A 396 -2.59 -30.10 -12.92
CA SER A 396 -1.76 -30.43 -14.08
C SER A 396 -2.28 -29.77 -15.34
N VAL A 397 -1.37 -29.36 -16.23
CA VAL A 397 -1.75 -28.76 -17.52
C VAL A 397 -0.97 -29.36 -18.68
N ASN A 398 -1.68 -29.65 -19.76
CA ASN A 398 -1.08 -30.04 -21.03
C ASN A 398 -0.57 -28.79 -21.77
N THR A 399 0.76 -28.59 -21.80
CA THR A 399 1.36 -27.41 -22.45
C THR A 399 1.54 -27.59 -23.95
N ARG A 400 2.03 -28.76 -24.35
CA ARG A 400 2.21 -29.19 -25.75
C ARG A 400 2.11 -30.70 -25.83
N LYS A 401 2.05 -31.26 -27.04
CA LYS A 401 1.87 -32.70 -27.29
C LYS A 401 2.89 -33.51 -26.47
N GLY A 402 2.39 -34.29 -25.51
CA GLY A 402 3.20 -35.16 -24.63
C GLY A 402 3.91 -34.47 -23.46
N VAL A 403 3.63 -33.19 -23.16
CA VAL A 403 4.23 -32.46 -22.03
C VAL A 403 3.16 -31.98 -21.06
N VAL A 404 2.98 -32.74 -19.98
CA VAL A 404 2.18 -32.39 -18.81
C VAL A 404 3.08 -31.69 -17.79
N VAL A 405 2.68 -30.52 -17.33
CA VAL A 405 3.34 -29.80 -16.23
C VAL A 405 2.44 -29.90 -15.00
N ASN A 406 3.01 -30.34 -13.88
CA ASN A 406 2.33 -30.50 -12.61
C ASN A 406 2.72 -29.41 -11.61
N TYR A 407 1.82 -29.06 -10.72
CA TYR A 407 2.13 -28.18 -9.61
C TYR A 407 2.96 -28.92 -8.55
N ALA A 408 4.04 -28.26 -8.11
CA ALA A 408 4.81 -28.68 -6.95
C ALA A 408 4.86 -27.51 -5.94
N PRO A 409 4.47 -27.73 -4.67
CA PRO A 409 4.60 -26.71 -3.64
C PRO A 409 6.08 -26.38 -3.39
N CYS A 410 6.35 -25.14 -2.96
CA CYS A 410 7.69 -24.78 -2.48
C CYS A 410 7.84 -25.25 -1.04
N ASP A 411 8.56 -26.35 -0.80
CA ASP A 411 9.12 -26.63 0.51
C ASP A 411 10.32 -25.68 0.70
N VAL A 412 10.26 -24.82 1.72
CA VAL A 412 11.43 -24.03 2.10
C VAL A 412 12.38 -25.00 2.82
N ALA A 413 13.62 -25.10 2.35
CA ALA A 413 14.64 -25.86 3.07
C ALA A 413 14.79 -25.26 4.48
N ILE A 414 14.55 -26.09 5.50
CA ILE A 414 14.71 -25.78 6.93
C ILE A 414 16.14 -25.34 7.22
#